data_AF-R6HTL7-F1
#
_entry.id   AF-R6HTL7-F1
#
_cell.length_a   1.000
_cell.length_b   1.000
_cell.length_c   1.000
_cell.angle_alpha   90.00
_cell.angle_beta   90.00
_cell.angle_gamma   90.00
#
_symmetry.space_group_name_H-M   'P 1'
#
loop_
_entity.id
_entity.type
_entity.pdbx_description
1 polymer ?
#
loop_
_entity_poly.entity_id
_entity_poly.type
_entity_poly.pdbx_seq_one_letter_code
_entity_poly.pdbx_strand_id
1 'polypeptide(L)' 'MFKIKYCVAAVNTYGKRHEVSFYAFQNGQYSLHRVSDWNDPNVLWYDTEKKAMDNRLNANDCVLFRGFEE' A
#
# COMPACT_ATOMS: atom_id res chain seq x y z
N MET A 1 1.90 -10.55 -19.45
CA MET A 1 1.12 -11.57 -18.69
C MET A 1 0.40 -10.86 -17.54
N PHE A 2 -0.87 -11.16 -17.24
CA PHE A 2 -1.57 -10.46 -16.16
C PHE A 2 -1.18 -11.03 -14.79
N LYS A 3 -0.64 -10.20 -13.90
CA LYS A 3 -0.31 -10.60 -12.51
C LYS A 3 -1.08 -9.75 -11.50
N ILE A 4 -1.64 -10.41 -10.50
CA ILE A 4 -2.23 -9.73 -9.34
C ILE A 4 -1.12 -9.45 -8.33
N LYS A 5 -1.09 -8.22 -7.83
CA LYS A 5 -0.23 -7.79 -6.72
C LYS A 5 -1.09 -7.21 -5.60
N TYR A 6 -0.52 -7.18 -4.40
CA TYR A 6 -1.19 -6.74 -3.19
C TYR A 6 -0.43 -5.57 -2.57
N CYS A 7 -1.12 -4.59 -2.00
CA CYS A 7 -0.49 -3.49 -1.27
C CYS A 7 -1.22 -3.26 0.06
N VAL A 8 -0.52 -2.60 1.00
CA VAL A 8 -1.11 -2.21 2.28
C VAL A 8 -1.67 -0.80 2.17
N ALA A 9 -2.93 -0.64 2.56
CA ALA A 9 -3.67 0.62 2.61
C ALA A 9 -3.95 1.00 4.07
N ALA A 10 -3.39 2.10 4.52
CA ALA A 10 -3.71 2.71 5.80
C ALA A 10 -4.97 3.57 5.66
N VAL A 11 -5.99 3.24 6.46
CA VAL A 11 -7.25 3.97 6.55
C VAL A 11 -7.20 4.87 7.78
N ASN A 12 -7.19 6.17 7.57
CA ASN A 12 -7.21 7.16 8.64
C ASN A 12 -8.58 7.83 8.68
N THR A 13 -9.23 7.78 9.85
CA THR A 13 -10.49 8.47 10.11
C THR A 13 -10.27 9.48 11.23
N TYR A 14 -9.75 10.66 10.88
CA TYR A 14 -9.59 11.76 11.83
C TYR A 14 -10.78 12.73 11.71
N GLY A 15 -11.64 12.76 12.73
CA GLY A 15 -12.85 13.58 12.74
C GLY A 15 -13.86 13.17 11.66
N LYS A 16 -14.25 14.10 10.79
CA LYS A 16 -15.18 13.87 9.65
C LYS A 16 -14.45 13.60 8.32
N ARG A 17 -13.13 13.43 8.34
CA ARG A 17 -12.34 13.17 7.12
C ARG A 17 -11.95 11.70 7.07
N HIS A 18 -12.15 11.11 5.91
CA HIS A 18 -11.75 9.73 5.59
C HIS A 18 -10.63 9.82 4.55
N GLU A 19 -9.46 9.31 4.90
CA GLU A 19 -8.29 9.31 4.03
C GLU A 19 -7.75 7.89 3.90
N VAL A 20 -7.47 7.50 2.66
CA VAL A 20 -6.78 6.25 2.34
C VAL A 20 -5.40 6.62 1.82
N SER A 21 -4.39 5.93 2.34
CA SER A 21 -3.00 6.12 1.94
C SER A 21 -2.31 4.77 1.82
N PHE A 22 -1.28 4.69 0.98
CA PHE A 22 -0.59 3.46 0.62
C PHE A 22 0.86 3.54 1.07
N TYR A 23 1.39 2.43 1.57
CA TYR A 23 2.80 2.38 1.96
C TYR A 23 3.71 2.43 0.74
N ALA A 24 4.74 3.28 0.79
CA ALA A 24 5.69 3.51 -0.29
C ALA A 24 7.12 3.75 0.23
N PHE A 25 8.13 3.48 -0.59
CA PHE A 25 9.53 3.81 -0.28
C PHE A 25 9.96 5.11 -0.97
N GLN A 26 10.62 6.02 -0.25
CA GLN A 26 11.15 7.20 -0.92
C GLN A 26 12.35 6.81 -1.80
N ASN A 27 12.38 7.28 -3.06
CA ASN A 27 13.55 7.12 -3.91
C ASN A 27 14.76 7.83 -3.27
N GLY A 28 15.75 7.07 -2.81
CA GLY A 28 16.95 7.58 -2.12
C GLY A 28 17.15 6.99 -0.73
N GLN A 29 16.91 7.77 0.34
CA GLN A 29 16.97 7.28 1.71
C GLN A 29 15.76 6.37 1.96
N TYR A 30 16.00 5.12 2.38
CA TYR A 30 15.01 4.08 2.67
C TYR A 30 14.06 4.44 3.82
N SER A 31 13.27 5.50 3.67
CA SER A 31 12.21 5.87 4.60
C SER A 31 10.88 5.33 4.05
N LEU A 32 10.29 4.42 4.82
CA LEU A 32 8.92 4.00 4.62
C LEU A 32 8.01 5.19 4.91
N HIS A 33 7.20 5.58 3.93
CA HIS A 33 6.24 6.66 4.06
C HIS A 33 4.88 6.24 3.46
N ARG A 34 3.93 7.17 3.44
CA ARG A 34 2.58 6.95 2.92
C ARG A 34 2.28 7.93 1.80
N VAL A 35 1.69 7.46 0.71
CA VAL A 35 1.25 8.25 -0.45
C VAL A 35 -0.26 8.15 -0.60
N SER A 36 -0.92 9.17 -1.16
CA SER A 36 -2.36 9.17 -1.39
C SER A 36 -2.77 8.63 -2.76
N ASP A 37 -1.81 8.44 -3.67
CA ASP A 37 -2.05 7.88 -5.00
C ASP A 37 -1.53 6.44 -5.06
N TRP A 38 -2.44 5.50 -5.34
CA TRP A 38 -2.10 4.09 -5.52
C TRP A 38 -1.31 3.79 -6.80
N ASN A 39 -1.23 4.76 -7.74
CA ASN A 39 -0.43 4.67 -8.97
C ASN A 39 1.00 5.18 -8.76
N ASP A 40 1.34 5.70 -7.57
CA ASP A 40 2.70 6.15 -7.30
C ASP A 40 3.67 4.96 -7.52
N PRO A 41 4.74 5.13 -8.33
CA PRO A 41 5.66 4.05 -8.68
C PRO A 41 6.39 3.46 -7.46
N ASN A 42 6.37 4.17 -6.33
CA ASN A 42 7.01 3.74 -5.10
C ASN A 42 6.09 2.94 -4.17
N VAL A 43 4.81 2.76 -4.51
CA VAL A 43 3.89 1.93 -3.71
C VAL A 43 4.45 0.52 -3.58
N LEU A 44 4.38 0.00 -2.36
CA LEU A 44 4.84 -1.34 -2.02
C LEU A 44 3.83 -2.40 -2.49
N TRP A 45 4.20 -3.07 -3.56
CA TRP A 45 3.47 -4.19 -4.13
C TRP A 45 4.11 -5.54 -3.76
N TYR A 46 3.29 -6.46 -3.29
CA TYR A 46 3.66 -7.80 -2.86
C TYR A 46 3.01 -8.85 -3.77
N ASP A 47 3.66 -10.00 -3.93
CA ASP A 47 3.14 -11.11 -4.74
C ASP A 47 1.98 -11.87 -4.08
N THR A 48 1.86 -11.79 -2.75
CA THR A 48 0.82 -12.51 -2.00
C THR A 48 0.17 -11.61 -0.96
N GLU A 49 -1.12 -11.86 -0.74
CA GLU A 49 -1.90 -11.18 0.31
C GLU A 49 -1.27 -11.40 1.69
N LYS A 50 -0.82 -12.63 1.99
CA LYS A 50 -0.15 -12.94 3.25
C LYS A 50 1.08 -12.06 3.48
N LYS A 51 1.92 -11.86 2.46
CA LYS A 51 3.10 -11.02 2.58
C LYS A 51 2.73 -9.56 2.80
N ALA A 52 1.69 -9.05 2.14
CA ALA A 52 1.18 -7.71 2.40
C ALA A 52 0.65 -7.58 3.85
N MET A 53 -0.13 -8.54 4.33
CA MET A 53 -0.64 -8.57 5.70
C MET A 53 0.47 -8.63 6.76
N ASP A 54 1.55 -9.38 6.51
CA ASP A 54 2.71 -9.46 7.41
C ASP A 54 3.52 -8.13 7.45
N ASN A 55 3.31 -7.23 6.47
CA ASN A 55 3.99 -5.93 6.37
C ASN A 55 3.13 -4.72 6.78
N ARG A 56 1.91 -4.95 7.28
CA ARG A 56 1.10 -3.86 7.84
C ARG A 56 1.76 -3.28 9.10
N LEU A 57 1.63 -1.97 9.32
CA LEU A 57 2.19 -1.33 10.52
C LEU A 57 1.13 -1.09 11.59
N ASN A 58 -0.14 -1.03 11.20
CA ASN A 58 -1.27 -0.82 12.12
C ASN A 58 -2.28 -1.95 11.99
N ALA A 59 -2.98 -2.24 13.10
CA ALA A 59 -4.04 -3.24 13.12
C ALA A 59 -5.22 -2.90 12.18
N ASN A 60 -5.44 -1.61 11.93
CA ASN A 60 -6.52 -1.09 11.08
C ASN A 60 -6.14 -0.96 9.60
N ASP A 61 -4.90 -1.28 9.23
CA ASP A 61 -4.51 -1.27 7.83
C ASP A 61 -5.21 -2.42 7.10
N CYS A 62 -5.63 -2.16 5.86
CA CYS A 62 -6.24 -3.12 4.96
C CYS A 62 -5.25 -3.55 3.88
N VAL A 63 -5.49 -4.71 3.28
CA VAL A 63 -4.78 -5.13 2.06
C VAL A 63 -5.72 -5.00 0.87
N LEU A 64 -5.22 -4.38 -0.18
CA LEU A 64 -5.89 -4.23 -1.46
C LEU A 64 -5.11 -4.99 -2.53
N PHE A 65 -5.79 -5.35 -3.62
CA PHE A 65 -5.17 -6.01 -4.76
C PHE A 65 -5.42 -5.23 -6.05
N ARG A 66 -4.48 -5.34 -6.98
CA ARG A 66 -4.59 -4.79 -8.33
C ARG A 66 -3.92 -5.72 -9.32
N GLY A 67 -4.48 -5.79 -10.52
CA GLY A 67 -3.86 -6.46 -11.64
C GLY A 67 -2.92 -5.55 -12.44
N PHE A 68 -1.78 -6.10 -12.84
CA PHE A 68 -0.76 -5.45 -13.64
C PHE A 68 -0.54 -6.24 -14.93
N GLU A 69 -0.47 -5.51 -16.04
CA GLU A 69 0.03 -6.05 -17.29
C GLU A 69 1.55 -6.01 -17.25
N GLU A 70 2.18 -7.19 -17.31
CA GLU A 70 3.63 -7.33 -17.56
C GLU A 70 3.96 -7.43 -19.04
#